data_AF-A0A498H3H3-F1
#
_entry.id   AF-A0A498H3H3-F1
#
_cell.length_a   1.000
_cell.length_b   1.000
_cell.length_c   1.000
_cell.angle_alpha   90.00
_cell.angle_beta   90.00
_cell.angle_gamma   90.00
#
_symmetry.space_group_name_H-M   'P 1'
#
loop_
_entity.id
_entity.type
_entity.pdbx_description
1 polymer ?
#
loop_
_entity_poly.entity_id
_entity_poly.type
_entity_poly.pdbx_seq_one_letter_code
_entity_poly.pdbx_strand_id
1 'polypeptide(L)'
;MKNTQKNGSKKDEKNWYKLVFVGVAVMFAAAMVLTYLTPIFTAPRTVQPGDTAVIAYTIRDAAGQPVLTTDQQLVQSEYEKGNIVVLTGGMEIPAGIAVSGENVAPVPIYYPQMSEFAGFGLLGFETNAISAGLVGMRPGEVKSVRFDYGGNDLRMNFSIEAAEGFGLDFKNATVGDKFTIGLTATPEFSLEENSTVTAALRIGEIVEKTPDQLVIQYRYGSADILLQQIA
;
A
#
# COMPACT_ATOMS: atom_id res chain seq x y z
N MET A 1 23.74 94.68 40.67
CA MET A 1 22.71 94.03 39.83
C MET A 1 23.34 92.81 39.16
N LYS A 2 22.70 91.65 39.30
CA LYS A 2 23.13 90.34 38.78
C LYS A 2 22.91 90.29 37.27
N ASN A 3 23.82 89.67 36.52
CA ASN A 3 23.50 89.06 35.23
C ASN A 3 23.88 87.59 35.24
N THR A 4 22.84 86.77 35.10
CA THR A 4 22.78 85.33 35.24
C THR A 4 23.19 84.65 33.93
N GLN A 5 24.06 83.66 34.04
CA GLN A 5 24.44 82.70 33.00
C GLN A 5 23.20 81.92 32.54
N LYS A 6 22.87 81.99 31.24
CA LYS A 6 21.77 81.21 30.64
C LYS A 6 22.38 80.06 29.83
N ASN A 7 22.32 78.86 30.39
CA ASN A 7 22.58 77.60 29.68
C ASN A 7 21.58 77.44 28.54
N GLY A 8 22.09 77.40 27.30
CA GLY A 8 21.34 77.01 26.11
C GLY A 8 21.95 75.75 25.53
N SER A 9 21.38 74.58 25.84
CA SER A 9 21.73 73.31 25.18
C SER A 9 21.26 73.38 23.73
N LYS A 10 22.18 73.51 22.78
CA LYS A 10 21.88 73.29 21.35
C LYS A 10 21.67 71.80 21.15
N LYS A 11 20.42 71.40 20.89
CA LYS A 11 20.05 70.06 20.43
C LYS A 11 20.75 69.76 19.10
N ASP A 12 21.42 68.62 19.04
CA ASP A 12 22.03 68.04 17.83
C ASP A 12 20.95 67.66 16.80
N GLU A 13 20.49 68.64 16.03
CA GLU A 13 19.58 68.47 14.90
C GLU A 13 20.19 67.65 13.74
N LYS A 14 21.51 67.40 13.76
CA LYS A 14 22.24 66.64 12.74
C LYS A 14 22.33 65.13 12.99
N ASN A 15 22.02 64.65 14.20
CA ASN A 15 22.24 63.23 14.57
C ASN A 15 20.97 62.36 14.55
N TRP A 16 19.77 62.95 14.65
CA TRP A 16 18.52 62.16 14.64
C TRP A 16 18.22 61.54 13.27
N TYR A 17 18.53 62.25 12.17
CA TYR A 17 18.32 61.74 10.81
C TYR A 17 19.21 60.52 10.50
N LYS A 18 20.44 60.49 11.03
CA LYS A 18 21.35 59.34 10.91
C LYS A 18 20.82 58.13 11.70
N LEU A 19 20.28 58.35 12.90
CA LEU A 19 19.66 57.30 13.70
C LEU A 19 18.44 56.68 13.02
N VAL A 20 17.59 57.50 12.41
CA VAL A 20 16.44 57.01 11.63
C VAL A 20 16.89 56.22 10.41
N PHE A 21 17.88 56.72 9.67
CA PHE A 21 18.39 56.04 8.48
C PHE A 21 19.05 54.68 8.81
N VAL A 22 19.82 54.62 9.89
CA VAL A 22 20.41 53.36 10.38
C VAL A 22 19.31 52.40 10.86
N GLY A 23 18.28 52.89 11.55
CA GLY A 23 17.14 52.07 11.96
C GLY A 23 16.39 51.44 10.79
N VAL A 24 16.13 52.22 9.73
CA VAL A 24 15.48 51.72 8.50
C VAL A 24 16.39 50.73 7.77
N ALA A 25 17.69 51.01 7.66
CA ALA A 25 18.64 50.11 7.01
C ALA A 25 18.76 48.77 7.73
N VAL A 26 18.81 48.77 9.07
CA VAL A 26 18.86 47.54 9.87
C VAL A 26 17.54 46.76 9.77
N MET A 27 16.39 47.45 9.74
CA MET A 27 15.09 46.80 9.54
C MET A 27 14.98 46.15 8.16
N PHE A 28 15.48 46.80 7.11
CA PHE A 28 15.50 46.25 5.75
C PHE A 28 16.44 45.06 5.64
N ALA A 29 17.63 45.14 6.25
CA ALA A 29 18.57 44.03 6.31
C ALA A 29 17.99 42.83 7.10
N ALA A 30 17.32 43.07 8.22
CA ALA A 30 16.63 42.03 8.99
C ALA A 30 15.48 41.39 8.19
N ALA A 31 14.69 42.18 7.45
CA ALA A 31 13.63 41.67 6.59
C ALA A 31 14.17 40.81 5.44
N MET A 32 15.30 41.21 4.83
CA MET A 32 16.00 40.42 3.82
C MET A 32 16.53 39.10 4.40
N VAL A 33 17.12 39.12 5.59
CA VAL A 33 17.61 37.89 6.25
C VAL A 33 16.46 36.97 6.66
N LEU A 34 15.31 37.51 7.10
CA LEU A 34 14.11 36.74 7.42
C LEU A 34 13.47 36.08 6.19
N THR A 35 13.62 36.66 4.99
CA THR A 35 13.13 36.06 3.74
C THR A 35 14.01 34.90 3.27
N TYR A 36 15.30 34.88 3.60
CA TYR A 36 16.18 33.72 3.36
C TYR A 36 16.02 32.59 4.39
N LEU A 37 15.39 32.89 5.53
CA LEU A 37 15.22 31.95 6.64
C LEU A 37 13.83 31.32 6.70
N THR A 38 12.91 31.56 5.76
CA THR A 38 11.70 30.75 5.69
C THR A 38 12.10 29.35 5.25
N PRO A 39 12.10 28.34 6.15
CA PRO A 39 12.14 26.98 5.68
C PRO A 39 10.82 26.82 4.95
N ILE A 40 10.88 26.46 3.67
CA ILE A 40 9.69 26.03 2.95
C ILE A 40 9.29 24.72 3.64
N PHE A 41 8.53 24.82 4.74
CA PHE A 41 7.78 23.72 5.30
C PHE A 41 6.62 23.48 4.34
N THR A 42 6.92 23.02 3.13
CA THR A 42 5.93 22.38 2.29
C THR A 42 5.47 21.19 3.11
N ALA A 43 4.20 21.20 3.54
CA ALA A 43 3.62 20.04 4.16
C ALA A 43 3.92 18.84 3.25
N PRO A 44 4.45 17.72 3.78
CA PRO A 44 4.74 16.57 2.95
C PRO A 44 3.46 16.16 2.21
N ARG A 45 3.52 16.07 0.88
CA ARG A 45 2.38 15.73 0.02
C ARG A 45 1.79 14.41 0.55
N THR A 46 0.49 14.45 0.85
CA THR A 46 -0.29 13.26 1.20
C THR A 46 -1.06 12.81 -0.03
N VAL A 47 -1.27 11.51 -0.17
CA VAL A 47 -2.10 10.94 -1.23
C VAL A 47 -3.52 11.50 -1.18
N GLN A 48 -4.01 12.00 -2.30
CA GLN A 48 -5.40 12.41 -2.49
C GLN A 48 -6.16 11.37 -3.33
N PRO A 49 -7.50 11.31 -3.24
CA PRO A 49 -8.29 10.48 -4.15
C PRO A 49 -7.99 10.83 -5.61
N GLY A 50 -7.71 9.81 -6.43
CA GLY A 50 -7.31 9.94 -7.83
C GLY A 50 -5.80 10.04 -8.08
N ASP A 51 -4.98 10.29 -7.04
CA ASP A 51 -3.52 10.15 -7.18
C ASP A 51 -3.16 8.68 -7.48
N THR A 52 -2.11 8.46 -8.26
CA THR A 52 -1.52 7.12 -8.41
C THR A 52 -0.39 6.96 -7.41
N ALA A 53 -0.42 5.87 -6.64
CA ALA A 53 0.58 5.56 -5.63
C ALA A 53 1.39 4.34 -6.06
N VAL A 54 2.71 4.38 -5.80
CA VAL A 54 3.58 3.21 -5.92
C VAL A 54 3.82 2.65 -4.53
N ILE A 55 3.50 1.38 -4.34
CA ILE A 55 3.48 0.75 -3.02
C ILE A 55 4.32 -0.53 -3.00
N ALA A 56 5.01 -0.72 -1.87
CA ALA A 56 5.41 -2.04 -1.41
C ALA A 56 4.34 -2.57 -0.45
N TYR A 57 4.16 -3.88 -0.39
CA TYR A 57 3.15 -4.47 0.47
C TYR A 57 3.49 -5.90 0.91
N THR A 58 2.79 -6.35 1.94
CA THR A 58 2.69 -7.74 2.38
C THR A 58 1.23 -8.08 2.63
N ILE A 59 0.68 -9.05 1.91
CA ILE A 59 -0.65 -9.60 2.19
C ILE A 59 -0.53 -10.76 3.15
N ARG A 60 -1.41 -10.77 4.15
CA ARG A 60 -1.46 -11.78 5.19
C ARG A 60 -2.78 -12.52 5.17
N ASP A 61 -2.73 -13.82 5.46
CA ASP A 61 -3.94 -14.61 5.69
C ASP A 61 -4.68 -14.19 6.98
N ALA A 62 -5.79 -14.86 7.27
CA ALA A 62 -6.60 -14.57 8.46
C ALA A 62 -5.85 -14.85 9.78
N ALA A 63 -4.83 -15.70 9.76
CA ALA A 63 -3.96 -15.99 10.91
C ALA A 63 -2.78 -15.00 11.02
N GLY A 64 -2.64 -14.07 10.07
CA GLY A 64 -1.57 -13.07 10.05
C GLY A 64 -0.27 -13.56 9.39
N GLN A 65 -0.25 -14.77 8.83
CA GLN A 65 0.92 -15.27 8.13
C GLN A 65 1.03 -14.60 6.75
N PRO A 66 2.24 -14.21 6.32
CA PRO A 66 2.44 -13.65 4.99
C PRO A 66 2.11 -14.70 3.92
N VAL A 67 1.38 -14.28 2.89
CA VAL A 67 1.05 -15.09 1.71
C VAL A 67 1.74 -14.53 0.47
N LEU A 68 1.75 -13.20 0.36
CA LEU A 68 2.30 -12.43 -0.75
C LEU A 68 3.11 -11.27 -0.18
N THR A 69 4.28 -10.98 -0.73
CA THR A 69 5.06 -9.82 -0.30
C THR A 69 5.97 -9.29 -1.39
N THR A 70 6.34 -8.02 -1.23
CA THR A 70 7.41 -7.36 -1.98
C THR A 70 8.77 -7.39 -1.25
N ASP A 71 8.79 -7.86 0.00
CA ASP A 71 9.98 -7.92 0.85
C ASP A 71 10.72 -9.25 0.69
N GLN A 72 11.86 -9.21 0.02
CA GLN A 72 12.72 -10.38 -0.20
C GLN A 72 13.28 -10.97 1.11
N GLN A 73 13.57 -10.14 2.12
CA GLN A 73 14.08 -10.62 3.40
C GLN A 73 13.01 -11.39 4.15
N LEU A 74 11.76 -10.91 4.09
CA LEU A 74 10.62 -11.62 4.65
C LEU A 74 10.46 -13.00 4.01
N VAL A 75 10.49 -13.09 2.67
CA VAL A 75 10.41 -14.38 1.95
C VAL A 75 11.50 -15.34 2.41
N GLN A 76 12.74 -14.87 2.49
CA GLN A 76 13.86 -15.69 2.95
C GLN A 76 13.63 -16.20 4.38
N SER A 77 13.22 -15.31 5.30
CA SER A 77 13.00 -15.68 6.71
C SER A 77 11.84 -16.66 6.90
N GLU A 78 10.82 -16.61 6.04
CA GLU A 78 9.68 -17.53 6.08
C GLU A 78 10.03 -18.86 5.44
N TYR A 79 10.80 -18.87 4.37
CA TYR A 79 11.33 -20.08 3.75
C TYR A 79 12.18 -20.90 4.74
N GLU A 80 13.01 -20.23 5.54
CA GLU A 80 13.80 -20.89 6.60
C GLU A 80 12.94 -21.55 7.69
N LYS A 81 11.70 -21.08 7.89
CA LYS A 81 10.70 -21.68 8.79
C LYS A 81 9.89 -22.79 8.13
N GLY A 82 10.09 -23.05 6.84
CA GLY A 82 9.31 -23.99 6.04
C GLY A 82 7.99 -23.41 5.50
N ASN A 83 7.79 -22.10 5.60
CA ASN A 83 6.61 -21.42 5.07
C ASN A 83 6.85 -21.01 3.61
N ILE A 84 5.78 -21.09 2.81
CA ILE A 84 5.80 -20.62 1.42
C ILE A 84 5.16 -19.24 1.37
N VAL A 85 5.92 -18.27 0.88
CA VAL A 85 5.47 -16.89 0.63
C VAL A 85 5.83 -16.52 -0.79
N VAL A 86 4.89 -15.93 -1.51
CA VAL A 86 5.08 -15.50 -2.89
C VAL A 86 5.71 -14.10 -2.90
N LEU A 87 6.82 -13.95 -3.63
CA LEU A 87 7.47 -12.68 -3.91
C LEU A 87 6.87 -12.05 -5.17
N THR A 88 6.49 -10.78 -5.08
CA THR A 88 5.97 -9.98 -6.21
C THR A 88 6.72 -8.66 -6.34
N GLY A 89 6.45 -7.96 -7.45
CA GLY A 89 6.82 -6.55 -7.60
C GLY A 89 5.92 -5.61 -6.80
N GLY A 90 6.42 -4.39 -6.60
CA GLY A 90 5.60 -3.27 -6.14
C GLY A 90 4.40 -3.04 -7.05
N MET A 91 3.37 -2.40 -6.51
CA MET A 91 2.11 -2.15 -7.21
C MET A 91 1.91 -0.67 -7.43
N GLU A 92 1.52 -0.29 -8.65
CA GLU A 92 0.96 1.02 -8.94
C GLU A 92 -0.55 0.94 -8.86
N ILE A 93 -1.17 1.77 -8.03
CA ILE A 93 -2.62 1.71 -7.80
C ILE A 93 -3.20 3.13 -7.64
N PRO A 94 -4.33 3.44 -8.30
CA PRO A 94 -5.04 4.69 -8.07
C PRO A 94 -5.66 4.69 -6.67
N ALA A 95 -5.48 5.77 -5.91
CA ALA A 95 -5.98 5.90 -4.55
C ALA A 95 -7.46 6.34 -4.52
N GLY A 96 -8.25 5.72 -3.64
CA GLY A 96 -9.67 6.04 -3.46
C GLY A 96 -10.58 5.70 -4.65
N ILE A 97 -10.12 4.89 -5.61
CA ILE A 97 -10.93 4.45 -6.75
C ILE A 97 -11.27 2.98 -6.58
N ALA A 98 -12.58 2.66 -6.59
CA ALA A 98 -13.07 1.30 -6.46
C ALA A 98 -13.31 0.65 -7.82
N VAL A 99 -13.00 -0.65 -7.92
CA VAL A 99 -13.39 -1.56 -9.01
C VAL A 99 -14.44 -2.57 -8.51
N SER A 100 -15.03 -3.37 -9.41
CA SER A 100 -15.91 -4.46 -8.99
C SER A 100 -15.17 -5.44 -8.09
N GLY A 101 -15.77 -5.86 -6.98
CA GLY A 101 -15.14 -6.74 -5.99
C GLY A 101 -14.68 -8.09 -6.54
N GLU A 102 -15.40 -8.59 -7.55
CA GLU A 102 -15.14 -9.87 -8.22
C GLU A 102 -14.04 -9.78 -9.28
N ASN A 103 -13.58 -8.58 -9.63
CA ASN A 103 -12.48 -8.43 -10.57
C ASN A 103 -11.20 -9.06 -10.02
N VAL A 104 -10.49 -9.78 -10.88
CA VAL A 104 -9.19 -10.38 -10.56
C VAL A 104 -8.10 -9.54 -11.20
N ALA A 105 -7.26 -8.93 -10.38
CA ALA A 105 -6.07 -8.19 -10.79
C ALA A 105 -4.83 -9.11 -10.66
N PRO A 106 -4.26 -9.61 -11.77
CA PRO A 106 -3.04 -10.40 -11.71
C PRO A 106 -1.84 -9.52 -11.37
N VAL A 107 -1.03 -9.96 -10.41
CA VAL A 107 0.22 -9.30 -10.03
C VAL A 107 1.40 -10.20 -10.39
N PRO A 108 2.45 -9.70 -11.07
CA PRO A 108 3.58 -10.53 -11.48
C PRO A 108 4.27 -11.22 -10.29
N ILE A 109 4.48 -12.53 -10.41
CA ILE A 109 5.19 -13.35 -9.43
C ILE A 109 6.66 -13.42 -9.84
N TYR A 110 7.56 -13.09 -8.90
CA TYR A 110 9.00 -13.20 -9.09
C TYR A 110 9.56 -14.47 -8.46
N TYR A 111 8.97 -14.94 -7.36
CA TYR A 111 9.37 -16.18 -6.71
C TYR A 111 8.21 -16.81 -5.92
N PRO A 112 8.06 -18.15 -5.91
CA PRO A 112 8.73 -19.08 -6.83
C PRO A 112 8.26 -18.83 -8.27
N GLN A 113 9.10 -19.14 -9.26
CA GLN A 113 8.73 -18.94 -10.67
C GLN A 113 7.60 -19.91 -11.04
N MET A 114 6.44 -19.36 -11.41
CA MET A 114 5.28 -20.12 -11.85
C MET A 114 4.81 -19.60 -13.21
N SER A 115 5.32 -20.18 -14.29
CA SER A 115 5.00 -19.76 -15.67
C SER A 115 3.61 -20.17 -16.16
N GLU A 116 2.91 -21.01 -15.40
CA GLU A 116 1.59 -21.54 -15.74
C GLU A 116 0.44 -20.56 -15.43
N PHE A 117 0.71 -19.53 -14.63
CA PHE A 117 -0.27 -18.53 -14.21
C PHE A 117 0.10 -17.14 -14.75
N ALA A 118 -0.92 -16.30 -14.95
CA ALA A 118 -0.73 -14.91 -15.38
C ALA A 118 -0.06 -14.03 -14.30
N GLY A 119 -0.03 -14.52 -13.06
CA GLY A 119 0.41 -13.81 -11.86
C GLY A 119 -0.42 -14.23 -10.66
N PHE A 120 -0.24 -13.58 -9.52
CA PHE A 120 -1.06 -13.77 -8.34
C PHE A 120 -2.33 -12.93 -8.43
N GLY A 121 -3.50 -13.55 -8.32
CA GLY A 121 -4.79 -12.90 -8.43
C GLY A 121 -5.22 -12.24 -7.13
N LEU A 122 -5.16 -10.90 -7.10
CA LEU A 122 -5.83 -10.09 -6.08
C LEU A 122 -7.26 -9.80 -6.50
N LEU A 123 -8.18 -9.90 -5.54
CA LEU A 123 -9.58 -9.60 -5.78
C LEU A 123 -9.83 -8.09 -5.70
N GLY A 124 -10.91 -7.64 -6.35
CA GLY A 124 -11.38 -6.27 -6.28
C GLY A 124 -11.61 -5.80 -4.84
N PHE A 125 -12.13 -6.66 -3.95
CA PHE A 125 -12.28 -6.36 -2.53
C PHE A 125 -10.96 -5.92 -1.87
N GLU A 126 -9.87 -6.57 -2.25
CA GLU A 126 -8.54 -6.42 -1.64
C GLU A 126 -7.86 -5.17 -2.21
N THR A 127 -7.89 -5.02 -3.54
CA THR A 127 -7.35 -3.85 -4.24
C THR A 127 -8.10 -2.58 -3.87
N ASN A 128 -9.43 -2.64 -3.69
CA ASN A 128 -10.24 -1.52 -3.21
C ASN A 128 -9.89 -1.12 -1.78
N ALA A 129 -9.71 -2.09 -0.89
CA ALA A 129 -9.32 -1.83 0.49
C ALA A 129 -7.94 -1.16 0.54
N ILE A 130 -6.96 -1.68 -0.22
CA ILE A 130 -5.63 -1.07 -0.38
C ILE A 130 -5.77 0.36 -0.92
N SER A 131 -6.50 0.56 -2.02
CA SER A 131 -6.74 1.85 -2.66
C SER A 131 -7.34 2.88 -1.69
N ALA A 132 -8.35 2.50 -0.92
CA ALA A 132 -8.96 3.37 0.09
C ALA A 132 -8.01 3.66 1.26
N GLY A 133 -7.22 2.66 1.66
CA GLY A 133 -6.24 2.76 2.73
C GLY A 133 -5.13 3.77 2.44
N LEU A 134 -4.80 4.01 1.17
CA LEU A 134 -3.74 4.92 0.75
C LEU A 134 -4.07 6.40 0.95
N VAL A 135 -5.35 6.78 0.91
CA VAL A 135 -5.76 8.18 1.02
C VAL A 135 -5.25 8.77 2.34
N GLY A 136 -4.53 9.88 2.24
CA GLY A 136 -3.92 10.58 3.36
C GLY A 136 -2.52 10.09 3.78
N MET A 137 -2.03 8.97 3.24
CA MET A 137 -0.68 8.47 3.53
C MET A 137 0.39 9.39 2.95
N ARG A 138 1.57 9.41 3.60
CA ARG A 138 2.79 10.09 3.12
C ARG A 138 3.83 9.08 2.65
N PRO A 139 4.69 9.43 1.68
CA PRO A 139 5.84 8.59 1.31
C PRO A 139 6.67 8.19 2.54
N GLY A 140 7.01 6.91 2.63
CA GLY A 140 7.69 6.28 3.77
C GLY A 140 6.76 5.81 4.89
N GLU A 141 5.46 6.12 4.84
CA GLU A 141 4.48 5.66 5.83
C GLU A 141 4.08 4.21 5.58
N VAL A 142 3.97 3.45 6.68
CA VAL A 142 3.43 2.09 6.69
C VAL A 142 2.05 2.09 7.31
N LYS A 143 1.09 1.43 6.67
CA LYS A 143 -0.28 1.29 7.16
C LYS A 143 -0.77 -0.13 6.94
N SER A 144 -1.40 -0.69 7.97
CA SER A 144 -2.09 -1.98 7.87
C SER A 144 -3.56 -1.75 7.53
N VAL A 145 -4.06 -2.44 6.51
CA VAL A 145 -5.42 -2.36 6.02
C VAL A 145 -6.05 -3.73 6.11
N ARG A 146 -7.19 -3.83 6.79
CA ARG A 146 -7.98 -5.07 6.84
C ARG A 146 -8.84 -5.21 5.59
N PHE A 147 -8.98 -6.43 5.13
CA PHE A 147 -9.90 -6.75 4.06
C PHE A 147 -11.28 -7.05 4.61
N ASP A 148 -12.29 -6.49 3.97
CA ASP A 148 -13.70 -6.77 4.24
C ASP A 148 -14.33 -7.33 2.97
N TYR A 149 -14.80 -8.57 3.07
CA TYR A 149 -15.48 -9.28 1.98
C TYR A 149 -17.01 -9.26 2.18
N GLY A 150 -17.49 -8.49 3.16
CA GLY A 150 -18.89 -8.45 3.56
C GLY A 150 -19.36 -9.83 4.03
N GLY A 151 -20.47 -10.31 3.44
CA GLY A 151 -21.01 -11.65 3.71
C GLY A 151 -20.40 -12.77 2.87
N ASN A 152 -19.41 -12.48 2.00
CA ASN A 152 -18.81 -13.50 1.15
C ASN A 152 -17.61 -14.16 1.86
N ASP A 153 -17.78 -15.42 2.24
CA ASP A 153 -16.72 -16.18 2.89
C ASP A 153 -15.61 -16.65 1.94
N LEU A 154 -15.79 -16.48 0.61
CA LEU A 154 -14.87 -16.95 -0.44
C LEU A 154 -14.44 -18.39 -0.19
N ARG A 155 -15.45 -19.28 -0.16
CA ARG A 155 -15.28 -20.72 0.03
C ARG A 155 -15.68 -21.47 -1.23
N MET A 156 -14.95 -22.55 -1.50
CA MET A 156 -15.28 -23.54 -2.53
C MET A 156 -15.34 -24.92 -1.89
N ASN A 157 -16.35 -25.69 -2.30
CA ASN A 157 -16.48 -27.09 -1.90
C ASN A 157 -15.93 -27.95 -3.04
N PHE A 158 -15.03 -28.86 -2.70
CA PHE A 158 -14.46 -29.85 -3.61
C PHE A 158 -14.95 -31.23 -3.19
N SER A 159 -15.61 -31.96 -4.10
CA SER A 159 -15.78 -33.40 -3.94
C SER A 159 -14.43 -34.11 -4.03
N ILE A 160 -14.39 -35.40 -3.71
CA ILE A 160 -13.19 -36.23 -3.87
C ILE A 160 -12.69 -36.17 -5.32
N GLU A 161 -13.57 -36.35 -6.29
CA GLU A 161 -13.22 -36.35 -7.72
C GLU A 161 -12.71 -34.98 -8.17
N ALA A 162 -13.35 -33.90 -7.70
CA ALA A 162 -12.88 -32.54 -7.98
C ALA A 162 -11.49 -32.31 -7.34
N ALA A 163 -11.29 -32.74 -6.09
CA ALA A 163 -10.02 -32.58 -5.40
C ALA A 163 -8.89 -33.28 -6.16
N GLU A 164 -9.07 -34.55 -6.53
CA GLU A 164 -8.10 -35.32 -7.31
C GLU A 164 -7.86 -34.71 -8.70
N GLY A 165 -8.92 -34.22 -9.36
CA GLY A 165 -8.84 -33.53 -10.64
C GLY A 165 -8.02 -32.24 -10.61
N PHE A 166 -7.96 -31.57 -9.46
CA PHE A 166 -7.10 -30.40 -9.20
C PHE A 166 -5.74 -30.77 -8.59
N GLY A 167 -5.40 -32.06 -8.51
CA GLY A 167 -4.14 -32.54 -7.96
C GLY A 167 -4.05 -32.48 -6.43
N LEU A 168 -5.17 -32.32 -5.74
CA LEU A 168 -5.24 -32.37 -4.29
C LEU A 168 -5.26 -33.82 -3.82
N ASP A 169 -4.37 -34.18 -2.89
CA ASP A 169 -4.41 -35.47 -2.22
C ASP A 169 -5.51 -35.47 -1.15
N PHE A 170 -6.74 -35.81 -1.54
CA PHE A 170 -7.89 -35.82 -0.62
C PHE A 170 -7.63 -36.68 0.63
N LYS A 171 -6.93 -37.81 0.47
CA LYS A 171 -6.71 -38.76 1.56
C LYS A 171 -5.80 -38.16 2.63
N ASN A 172 -4.70 -37.55 2.22
CA ASN A 172 -3.69 -37.02 3.13
C ASN A 172 -3.90 -35.54 3.49
N ALA A 173 -4.75 -34.82 2.77
CA ALA A 173 -5.09 -33.42 3.06
C ALA A 173 -5.64 -33.25 4.48
N THR A 174 -5.20 -32.19 5.15
CA THR A 174 -5.60 -31.81 6.50
C THR A 174 -6.11 -30.37 6.55
N VAL A 175 -6.92 -30.05 7.56
CA VAL A 175 -7.36 -28.67 7.81
C VAL A 175 -6.13 -27.82 8.15
N GLY A 176 -5.99 -26.68 7.49
CA GLY A 176 -4.81 -25.81 7.54
C GLY A 176 -3.83 -25.97 6.37
N ASP A 177 -3.98 -27.02 5.56
CA ASP A 177 -3.13 -27.19 4.38
C ASP A 177 -3.45 -26.14 3.32
N LYS A 178 -2.40 -25.59 2.70
CA LYS A 178 -2.48 -24.54 1.68
C LYS A 178 -2.43 -25.14 0.28
N PHE A 179 -3.26 -24.60 -0.62
CA PHE A 179 -3.38 -25.06 -2.00
C PHE A 179 -3.47 -23.93 -3.00
N THR A 180 -2.92 -24.17 -4.17
CA THR A 180 -3.00 -23.28 -5.31
C THR A 180 -4.33 -23.47 -6.07
N ILE A 181 -4.99 -22.36 -6.39
CA ILE A 181 -6.23 -22.28 -7.16
C ILE A 181 -5.97 -21.34 -8.35
N GLY A 182 -6.43 -21.70 -9.55
CA GLY A 182 -6.48 -20.76 -10.67
C GLY A 182 -7.81 -20.01 -10.70
N LEU A 183 -7.77 -18.68 -10.64
CA LEU A 183 -8.94 -17.81 -10.85
C LEU A 183 -8.97 -17.30 -12.29
N THR A 184 -10.09 -17.45 -12.98
CA THR A 184 -10.33 -16.83 -14.28
C THR A 184 -11.24 -15.61 -14.11
N ALA A 185 -10.99 -14.55 -14.88
CA ALA A 185 -11.74 -13.29 -14.79
C ALA A 185 -13.17 -13.37 -15.38
N THR A 186 -13.56 -14.50 -15.96
CA THR A 186 -14.87 -14.71 -16.60
C THR A 186 -15.20 -16.21 -16.68
N PRO A 187 -16.44 -16.62 -16.36
CA PRO A 187 -16.96 -17.93 -16.73
C PRO A 187 -17.68 -17.83 -18.08
N GLU A 188 -17.03 -17.33 -19.12
CA GLU A 188 -17.54 -17.44 -20.48
C GLU A 188 -16.48 -18.11 -21.34
N PHE A 189 -16.65 -19.43 -21.53
CA PHE A 189 -16.04 -20.09 -22.67
C PHE A 189 -16.74 -19.57 -23.92
N SER A 190 -16.20 -18.55 -24.60
CA SER A 190 -16.59 -18.29 -25.98
C SER A 190 -16.08 -19.45 -26.83
N LEU A 191 -16.97 -20.12 -27.55
CA LEU A 191 -16.62 -21.15 -28.54
C LEU A 191 -15.92 -20.57 -29.78
N GLU A 192 -15.73 -19.26 -29.81
CA GLU A 192 -15.01 -18.52 -30.83
C GLU A 192 -13.72 -17.95 -30.22
N GLU A 193 -12.60 -18.31 -30.86
CA GLU A 193 -11.20 -17.98 -30.56
C GLU A 193 -10.48 -18.81 -29.47
N ASN A 194 -9.35 -19.39 -29.89
CA ASN A 194 -8.27 -19.99 -29.09
C ASN A 194 -7.62 -18.96 -28.14
N SER A 195 -8.39 -18.30 -27.27
CA SER A 195 -7.84 -17.56 -26.16
C SER A 195 -7.70 -18.50 -24.97
N THR A 196 -6.50 -19.06 -24.78
CA THR A 196 -6.17 -19.74 -23.53
C THR A 196 -6.20 -18.69 -22.42
N VAL A 197 -7.35 -18.53 -21.76
CA VAL A 197 -7.49 -17.66 -20.59
C VAL A 197 -6.50 -18.18 -19.54
N THR A 198 -5.39 -17.46 -19.36
CA THR A 198 -4.39 -17.84 -18.37
C THR A 198 -4.89 -17.43 -17.01
N ALA A 199 -5.16 -18.40 -16.14
CA ALA A 199 -5.70 -18.15 -14.81
C ALA A 199 -4.68 -17.38 -13.94
N ALA A 200 -5.18 -16.58 -13.01
CA ALA A 200 -4.39 -15.97 -11.97
C ALA A 200 -4.28 -16.92 -10.77
N LEU A 201 -3.06 -17.11 -10.26
CA LEU A 201 -2.75 -17.91 -9.10
C LEU A 201 -3.40 -17.32 -7.85
N ARG A 202 -4.03 -18.16 -7.03
CA ARG A 202 -4.43 -17.79 -5.67
C ARG A 202 -4.13 -18.92 -4.71
N ILE A 203 -3.84 -18.60 -3.46
CA ILE A 203 -3.57 -19.60 -2.42
C ILE A 203 -4.79 -19.65 -1.50
N GLY A 204 -5.43 -20.81 -1.44
CA GLY A 204 -6.47 -21.15 -0.48
C GLY A 204 -5.95 -22.03 0.65
N GLU A 205 -6.77 -22.19 1.67
CA GLU A 205 -6.52 -23.04 2.83
C GLU A 205 -7.71 -23.96 3.05
N ILE A 206 -7.47 -25.23 3.36
CA ILE A 206 -8.54 -26.14 3.77
C ILE A 206 -9.04 -25.73 5.15
N VAL A 207 -10.29 -25.32 5.24
CA VAL A 207 -10.93 -24.93 6.51
C VAL A 207 -11.84 -26.03 7.07
N GLU A 208 -12.26 -26.96 6.22
CA GLU A 208 -13.09 -28.10 6.62
C GLU A 208 -12.77 -29.32 5.75
N LYS A 209 -12.79 -30.50 6.37
CA LYS A 209 -12.72 -31.79 5.69
C LYS A 209 -13.80 -32.70 6.25
N THR A 210 -14.62 -33.23 5.38
CA THR A 210 -15.57 -34.31 5.69
C THR A 210 -15.14 -35.58 4.94
N PRO A 211 -15.81 -36.73 5.13
CA PRO A 211 -15.53 -37.94 4.37
C PRO A 211 -15.66 -37.77 2.85
N ASP A 212 -16.48 -36.82 2.39
CA ASP A 212 -16.89 -36.71 0.98
C ASP A 212 -16.47 -35.38 0.32
N GLN A 213 -16.01 -34.39 1.10
CA GLN A 213 -15.65 -33.08 0.57
C GLN A 213 -14.55 -32.36 1.37
N LEU A 214 -13.85 -31.46 0.68
CA LEU A 214 -12.98 -30.44 1.25
C LEU A 214 -13.62 -29.07 1.04
N VAL A 215 -13.56 -28.22 2.06
CA VAL A 215 -13.92 -26.81 1.95
C VAL A 215 -12.64 -26.00 1.97
N ILE A 216 -12.38 -25.29 0.87
CA ILE A 216 -11.22 -24.43 0.71
C ILE A 216 -11.67 -22.98 0.81
N GLN A 217 -11.04 -22.22 1.70
CA GLN A 217 -11.25 -20.79 1.84
C GLN A 217 -10.06 -20.04 1.24
N TYR A 218 -10.32 -19.04 0.41
CA TYR A 218 -9.29 -18.28 -0.30
C TYR A 218 -9.38 -16.78 -0.02
N ARG A 219 -9.76 -16.40 1.19
CA ARG A 219 -9.77 -15.01 1.67
C ARG A 219 -8.50 -14.69 2.47
N TYR A 220 -8.08 -13.43 2.44
CA TYR A 220 -6.94 -12.93 3.21
C TYR A 220 -7.40 -11.98 4.32
N GLY A 221 -6.59 -11.78 5.35
CA GLY A 221 -6.98 -10.96 6.50
C GLY A 221 -6.67 -9.48 6.32
N SER A 222 -5.50 -9.16 5.76
CA SER A 222 -4.99 -7.79 5.70
C SER A 222 -3.85 -7.61 4.72
N ALA A 223 -3.53 -6.34 4.43
CA ALA A 223 -2.29 -5.92 3.80
C ALA A 223 -1.55 -4.90 4.66
N ASP A 224 -0.26 -5.14 4.90
CA ASP A 224 0.66 -4.10 5.36
C ASP A 224 1.22 -3.39 4.14
N ILE A 225 1.00 -2.08 4.03
CA ILE A 225 1.30 -1.27 2.85
C ILE A 225 2.34 -0.23 3.23
N LEU A 226 3.43 -0.14 2.47
CA LEU A 226 4.40 0.92 2.52
C LEU A 226 4.20 1.81 1.28
N LEU A 227 3.85 3.08 1.49
CA LEU A 227 3.81 4.05 0.40
C LEU A 227 5.23 4.44 0.03
N GLN A 228 5.70 4.07 -1.16
CA GLN A 228 7.03 4.42 -1.63
C GLN A 228 7.05 5.84 -2.18
N GLN A 229 6.10 6.16 -3.07
CA GLN A 229 5.98 7.48 -3.68
C GLN A 229 4.55 7.73 -4.20
N ILE A 230 4.24 9.01 -4.41
CA ILE A 230 3.05 9.46 -5.12
C ILE A 230 3.52 9.86 -6.52
N ALA A 231 2.92 9.28 -7.55
CA ALA A 231 3.24 9.58 -8.94
C ALA A 231 2.86 11.03 -9.32
#